data_AF-A0A0B0EK28-F1
#
_entry.id   AF-A0A0B0EK28-F1
#
_cell.length_a   1.000
_cell.length_b   1.000
_cell.length_c   1.000
_cell.angle_alpha   90.00
_cell.angle_beta   90.00
_cell.angle_gamma   90.00
#
_symmetry.space_group_name_H-M   'P 1'
#
loop_
_entity.id
_entity.type
_entity.pdbx_description
1 polymer ?
#
loop_
_entity_poly.entity_id
_entity_poly.type
_entity_poly.pdbx_seq_one_letter_code
_entity_poly.pdbx_strand_id
1 'polypeptide(L)' 'QQSNVTPEMALRLSKTLGRSPESWLIMQDNYNLWQAKQNLNIDEVEKLAIPV' A
#
# COMPACT_ATOMS: atom_id res chain seq x y z
N GLN A 1 3.00 6.28 -15.95
CA GLN A 1 3.10 4.86 -15.55
C GLN A 1 3.89 4.84 -14.24
N GLN A 2 3.24 4.62 -13.11
CA GLN A 2 3.95 4.40 -11.83
C GLN A 2 4.28 2.91 -11.73
N SER A 3 5.56 2.59 -11.62
CA SER A 3 6.04 1.22 -11.43
C SER A 3 5.84 0.80 -9.98
N ASN A 4 4.60 0.48 -9.62
CA ASN A 4 4.29 -0.06 -8.30
C ASN A 4 4.91 -1.45 -8.14
N VAL A 5 5.33 -1.77 -6.92
CA VAL A 5 5.68 -3.14 -6.55
C VAL A 5 4.43 -4.00 -6.56
N THR A 6 4.26 -4.77 -7.63
CA THR A 6 3.21 -5.80 -7.72
C THR A 6 3.57 -7.03 -6.88
N PRO A 7 2.62 -7.93 -6.55
CA PRO A 7 2.95 -9.19 -5.88
C PRO A 7 4.01 -10.02 -6.63
N GLU A 8 3.95 -10.06 -7.95
CA GLU A 8 4.97 -10.74 -8.76
C GLU A 8 6.35 -10.08 -8.60
N MET A 9 6.42 -8.74 -8.60
CA MET A 9 7.66 -8.03 -8.33
C MET A 9 8.15 -8.27 -6.90
N ALA A 10 7.26 -8.30 -5.91
CA ALA A 10 7.62 -8.57 -4.52
C ALA A 10 8.26 -9.96 -4.36
N LEU A 11 7.73 -10.98 -5.05
CA LEU A 11 8.35 -12.32 -5.10
C LEU A 11 9.73 -12.28 -5.76
N ARG A 12 9.87 -11.57 -6.87
CA ARG A 12 11.15 -11.41 -7.57
C ARG A 12 12.19 -10.68 -6.69
N LEU A 13 11.81 -9.59 -6.05
CA LEU A 13 12.65 -8.79 -5.15
C LEU A 13 13.05 -9.57 -3.90
N SER A 14 12.13 -10.33 -3.31
CA SER A 14 12.44 -11.22 -2.18
C SER A 14 13.53 -12.22 -2.55
N LYS A 15 13.42 -12.84 -3.74
CA LYS A 15 14.41 -13.80 -4.24
C LYS A 15 15.77 -13.16 -4.56
N THR A 16 15.80 -11.94 -5.08
CA THR A 16 17.03 -11.32 -5.59
C THR A 16 17.72 -10.39 -4.59
N LEU A 17 16.96 -9.68 -3.75
CA LEU A 17 17.45 -8.66 -2.82
C LEU A 17 17.19 -9.00 -1.34
N GLY A 18 16.45 -10.09 -1.06
CA GLY A 18 16.05 -10.48 0.29
C GLY A 18 14.81 -9.74 0.80
N ARG A 19 14.57 -9.86 2.12
CA ARG A 19 13.28 -9.56 2.79
C ARG A 19 12.14 -10.47 2.33
N SER A 20 11.02 -10.45 3.05
CA SER A 20 9.83 -11.19 2.63
C SER A 20 9.07 -10.42 1.53
N PRO A 21 8.33 -11.10 0.65
CA PRO A 21 7.46 -10.45 -0.32
C PRO A 21 6.46 -9.49 0.34
N GLU A 22 5.93 -9.84 1.51
CA GLU A 22 5.01 -9.02 2.29
C GLU A 22 5.66 -7.70 2.73
N SER A 23 6.94 -7.73 3.13
CA SER A 23 7.67 -6.51 3.48
C SER A 23 7.77 -5.53 2.31
N TRP A 24 7.91 -6.04 1.08
CA TRP A 24 7.95 -5.21 -0.13
C TRP A 24 6.58 -4.61 -0.46
N LEU A 25 5.51 -5.38 -0.28
CA LEU A 25 4.14 -4.90 -0.46
C LEU A 25 3.77 -3.84 0.58
N ILE A 26 4.12 -4.04 1.85
CA ILE A 26 3.91 -3.04 2.90
C ILE A 26 4.60 -1.71 2.57
N MET A 27 5.82 -1.75 2.01
CA MET A 27 6.51 -0.54 1.57
C MET A 27 5.73 0.19 0.46
N GLN A 28 5.20 -0.55 -0.51
CA GLN A 28 4.40 0.01 -1.59
C GLN A 28 3.07 0.58 -1.06
N ASP A 29 2.41 -0.12 -0.14
CA ASP A 29 1.16 0.34 0.48
C ASP A 29 1.38 1.62 1.29
N ASN A 30 2.47 1.71 2.04
CA ASN A 30 2.83 2.93 2.77
C ASN A 30 3.03 4.12 1.83
N TYR A 31 3.74 3.91 0.72
CA TYR A 31 3.93 4.94 -0.31
C TYR A 31 2.59 5.34 -0.95
N ASN A 32 1.76 4.37 -1.33
CA ASN A 32 0.45 4.60 -1.93
C ASN A 32 -0.47 5.39 -0.98
N LEU A 33 -0.52 5.01 0.29
CA LEU A 33 -1.30 5.71 1.31
C LEU A 33 -0.79 7.14 1.53
N TRP A 34 0.53 7.34 1.58
CA TRP A 34 1.09 8.68 1.70
C TRP A 34 0.70 9.56 0.52
N GLN A 35 0.79 9.05 -0.72
CA GLN A 35 0.41 9.77 -1.92
C GLN A 35 -1.10 10.07 -1.97
N ALA A 36 -1.94 9.11 -1.54
CA ALA A 36 -3.39 9.30 -1.46
C ALA A 36 -3.76 10.40 -0.46
N LYS A 37 -3.11 10.43 0.71
CA LYS A 37 -3.31 11.47 1.74
C LYS A 37 -3.01 12.88 1.26
N GLN A 38 -2.16 13.06 0.23
CA GLN A 38 -1.86 14.40 -0.28
C GLN A 38 -2.98 14.98 -1.14
N ASN A 39 -3.85 14.14 -1.71
CA ASN A 39 -4.79 14.54 -2.76
C ASN A 39 -6.26 14.23 -2.42
N LEU A 40 -6.51 13.45 -1.37
CA LEU A 40 -7.85 13.02 -1.00
C LEU A 40 -8.41 13.91 0.11
N ASN A 41 -9.50 14.63 -0.18
CA ASN A 41 -10.32 15.24 0.86
C ASN A 41 -11.25 14.16 1.45
N ILE A 42 -11.18 13.95 2.77
CA ILE A 42 -11.99 12.98 3.50
C ILE A 42 -12.82 13.64 4.61
N ASP A 43 -13.01 14.95 4.58
CA ASP A 43 -13.70 15.71 5.63
C ASP A 43 -15.17 15.28 5.81
N GLU A 44 -15.83 14.85 4.74
CA GLU A 44 -17.21 14.35 4.76
C GLU A 44 -17.31 12.83 5.03
N VAL A 45 -16.17 12.15 5.25
CA VAL A 45 -16.15 10.69 5.48
C VAL A 45 -16.18 10.39 6.98
N GLU A 46 -17.27 9.76 7.42
CA GLU A 46 -17.47 9.39 8.82
C GLU A 46 -17.33 7.88 9.06
N LYS A 47 -16.98 7.51 10.30
CA LYS A 47 -16.96 6.10 10.71
C LYS A 47 -18.39 5.56 10.78
N LEU A 48 -18.63 4.43 10.13
CA LEU A 48 -19.92 3.76 10.20
C LEU A 48 -20.18 3.20 11.60
N ALA A 49 -21.27 3.64 12.23
CA ALA A 49 -21.78 3.06 13.46
C ALA A 49 -22.67 1.86 13.13
N ILE A 50 -22.10 0.66 13.11
CA ILE A 50 -22.85 -0.58 12.94
C ILE A 50 -23.18 -1.12 14.33
N PRO A 51 -24.47 -1.23 14.72
CA PRO A 51 -24.83 -1.84 15.99
C PRO A 51 -24.41 -3.32 15.99
N VAL A 52 -23.73 -3.72 17.07
CA VAL A 52 -23.34 -5.11 17.35
C VAL A 52 -24.54 -5.95 17.78
#